data_AF-A0A7R9WII9-F1
#
_entry.id   AF-A0A7R9WII9-F1
#
_cell.length_a   1.000
_cell.length_b   1.000
_cell.length_c   1.000
_cell.angle_alpha   90.00
_cell.angle_beta   90.00
_cell.angle_gamma   90.00
#
_symmetry.space_group_name_H-M   'P 1'
#
loop_
_entity.id
_entity.type
_entity.pdbx_description
1 polymer ?
#
loop_
_entity_poly.entity_id
_entity_poly.type
_entity_poly.pdbx_seq_one_letter_code
_entity_poly.pdbx_strand_id
1 'polypeptide(L)'
;RPDVAGLQDSTGKTPLHHLCSSYSENYVPDKNGGVPVQLAFLEISKGLCRASPSTVNLEDKEEMTAVEYALFSDLNLKAVRCIQKACEKDWKERRVQARGGSHDAIRKNLLVESQRNSERLNKELMELSQSAMETSVSLLKAGSPKLPSMVGPLPSVRPRSARTRRAAVAA
;
A
#
# COMPACT_ATOMS: atom_id res chain seq x y z
N ARG A 1 -25.04 -8.96 13.57
CA ARG A 1 -24.11 -9.68 12.67
C ARG A 1 -23.98 -8.87 11.38
N PRO A 2 -22.89 -8.14 11.16
CA PRO A 2 -22.78 -7.19 10.04
C PRO A 2 -22.46 -7.82 8.66
N ASP A 3 -22.15 -9.12 8.56
CA ASP A 3 -21.72 -9.71 7.28
C ASP A 3 -22.83 -9.94 6.23
N VAL A 4 -24.10 -9.99 6.63
CA VAL A 4 -25.18 -10.32 5.67
C VAL A 4 -25.45 -9.19 4.67
N ALA A 5 -25.09 -7.95 5.01
CA ALA A 5 -25.32 -6.79 4.16
C ALA A 5 -24.45 -6.80 2.88
N GLY A 6 -23.36 -7.55 2.89
CA GLY A 6 -22.43 -7.69 1.77
C GLY A 6 -22.52 -9.00 0.99
N LEU A 7 -23.33 -9.96 1.45
CA LEU A 7 -23.47 -11.25 0.78
C LEU A 7 -24.27 -11.11 -0.51
N GLN A 8 -23.73 -11.67 -1.58
CA GLN A 8 -24.43 -11.82 -2.86
C GLN A 8 -25.30 -13.08 -2.82
N ASP A 9 -26.49 -12.99 -3.40
CA ASP A 9 -27.37 -14.15 -3.62
C ASP A 9 -26.90 -15.01 -4.81
N SER A 10 -27.70 -16.00 -5.20
CA SER A 10 -27.41 -16.87 -6.34
C SER A 10 -27.31 -16.14 -7.68
N THR A 11 -27.82 -14.92 -7.79
CA THR A 11 -27.76 -14.06 -8.97
C THR A 11 -26.64 -13.02 -8.90
N GLY A 12 -25.86 -12.98 -7.81
CA GLY A 12 -24.84 -11.96 -7.60
C GLY A 12 -25.37 -10.68 -6.97
N LYS A 13 -26.65 -10.61 -6.61
CA LYS A 13 -27.27 -9.39 -6.08
C LYS A 13 -27.05 -9.31 -4.58
N THR A 14 -26.55 -8.17 -4.11
CA THR A 14 -26.48 -7.83 -2.68
C THR A 14 -27.83 -7.25 -2.21
N PRO A 15 -28.08 -7.16 -0.88
CA PRO A 15 -29.26 -6.46 -0.36
C PRO A 15 -29.43 -5.03 -0.89
N LEU A 16 -28.33 -4.34 -1.23
CA LEU A 16 -28.38 -3.00 -1.80
C LEU A 16 -28.93 -3.00 -3.25
N HIS A 17 -28.62 -4.03 -4.05
CA HIS A 17 -29.21 -4.20 -5.38
C HIS A 17 -30.73 -4.37 -5.30
N HIS A 18 -31.18 -5.26 -4.42
CA HIS A 18 -32.61 -5.51 -4.18
C HIS A 18 -33.34 -4.26 -3.69
N LEU A 19 -32.71 -3.51 -2.78
CA LEU A 19 -33.24 -2.22 -2.34
C LEU A 19 -33.44 -1.26 -3.52
N CYS A 20 -32.46 -1.13 -4.41
CA CYS A 20 -32.53 -0.18 -5.51
C CYS A 20 -33.51 -0.63 -6.60
N SER A 21 -33.69 -1.94 -6.80
CA SER A 21 -34.53 -2.50 -7.85
C SER A 21 -36.03 -2.34 -7.57
N SER A 22 -36.49 -2.65 -6.34
CA SER A 22 -37.92 -2.90 -6.10
C SER A 22 -38.47 -2.31 -4.79
N TYR A 23 -37.70 -1.50 -4.06
CA TYR A 23 -38.15 -0.99 -2.75
C TYR A 23 -39.41 -0.13 -2.85
N SER A 24 -39.49 0.78 -3.82
CA SER A 24 -40.63 1.69 -3.97
C SER A 24 -41.93 0.95 -4.25
N GLU A 25 -41.86 -0.18 -4.97
CA GLU A 25 -43.02 -0.99 -5.35
C GLU A 25 -43.54 -1.84 -4.18
N ASN A 26 -42.64 -2.26 -3.29
CA ASN A 26 -42.95 -3.13 -2.16
C ASN A 26 -43.14 -2.38 -0.83
N TYR A 27 -42.99 -1.06 -0.83
CA TYR A 27 -43.10 -0.26 0.38
C TYR A 27 -44.56 -0.12 0.81
N VAL A 28 -44.91 -0.71 1.96
CA VAL A 28 -46.23 -0.58 2.58
C VAL A 28 -46.12 0.41 3.75
N PRO A 29 -46.71 1.63 3.66
CA PRO A 29 -46.70 2.57 4.77
C PRO A 29 -47.56 2.04 5.93
N ASP A 30 -47.13 2.32 7.16
CA ASP A 30 -47.92 2.00 8.35
C ASP A 30 -49.21 2.84 8.39
N LYS A 31 -50.29 2.23 8.91
CA LYS A 31 -51.64 2.81 9.00
C LYS A 31 -51.68 4.10 9.84
N ASN A 32 -50.69 4.32 10.69
CA ASN A 32 -50.59 5.47 11.60
C ASN A 32 -49.77 6.64 11.03
N GLY A 33 -49.64 6.73 9.69
CA GLY A 33 -48.85 7.79 9.06
C GLY A 33 -47.36 7.49 9.09
N GLY A 34 -46.98 6.29 8.63
CA GLY A 34 -45.60 5.79 8.62
C GLY A 34 -44.59 6.71 7.93
N VAL A 35 -43.32 6.32 8.03
CA VAL A 35 -42.19 7.08 7.45
C VAL A 35 -42.40 7.27 5.93
N PRO A 36 -42.19 8.47 5.38
CA PRO A 36 -42.22 8.65 3.92
C PRO A 36 -41.27 7.67 3.23
N VAL A 37 -41.71 7.03 2.15
CA VAL A 37 -40.94 5.98 1.42
C VAL A 37 -39.52 6.44 1.09
N GLN A 38 -39.34 7.71 0.71
CA GLN A 38 -38.02 8.25 0.36
C GLN A 38 -37.11 8.37 1.59
N LEU A 39 -37.64 8.70 2.76
CA LEU A 39 -36.87 8.77 3.99
C LEU A 39 -36.48 7.36 4.45
N ALA A 40 -37.43 6.41 4.40
CA ALA A 40 -37.17 5.03 4.75
C ALA A 40 -36.10 4.40 3.82
N PHE A 41 -36.19 4.65 2.51
CA PHE A 41 -35.15 4.25 1.55
C PHE A 41 -33.78 4.83 1.92
N LEU A 42 -33.71 6.13 2.22
CA LEU A 42 -32.47 6.82 2.57
C LEU A 42 -31.85 6.27 3.86
N GLU A 43 -32.66 5.90 4.85
CA GLU A 43 -32.17 5.30 6.08
C GLU A 43 -31.63 3.90 5.85
N ILE A 44 -32.37 3.06 5.13
CA ILE A 44 -31.95 1.68 4.85
C ILE A 44 -30.69 1.66 3.98
N SER A 45 -30.64 2.45 2.91
CA SER A 45 -29.46 2.56 2.04
C SER A 45 -28.23 3.02 2.82
N LYS A 46 -28.34 4.03 3.68
CA LYS A 46 -27.24 4.43 4.58
C LYS A 46 -26.83 3.31 5.53
N GLY A 47 -27.79 2.57 6.07
CA GLY A 47 -27.55 1.42 6.93
C GLY A 47 -26.73 0.34 6.22
N LEU A 48 -27.15 -0.05 5.01
CA LEU A 48 -26.46 -1.04 4.18
C LEU A 48 -25.06 -0.58 3.79
N CYS A 49 -24.89 0.65 3.30
CA CYS A 49 -23.59 1.20 2.94
C CYS A 49 -22.63 1.32 4.13
N ARG A 50 -23.14 1.52 5.35
CA ARG A 50 -22.34 1.53 6.57
C ARG A 50 -21.96 0.12 7.02
N ALA A 51 -22.88 -0.83 6.88
CA ALA A 51 -22.66 -2.21 7.30
C ALA A 51 -21.67 -2.94 6.38
N SER A 52 -21.72 -2.69 5.06
CA SER A 52 -20.82 -3.28 4.09
C SER A 52 -20.38 -2.26 3.02
N PRO A 53 -19.41 -1.39 3.33
CA PRO A 53 -18.97 -0.32 2.42
C PRO A 53 -18.23 -0.85 1.19
N SER A 54 -17.51 -1.96 1.32
CA SER A 54 -16.75 -2.57 0.22
C SER A 54 -17.62 -3.25 -0.84
N THR A 55 -18.92 -3.42 -0.58
CA THR A 55 -19.83 -4.13 -1.50
C THR A 55 -20.71 -3.20 -2.33
N VAL A 56 -20.60 -1.89 -2.11
CA VAL A 56 -21.44 -0.88 -2.77
C VAL A 56 -21.15 -0.78 -4.27
N ASN A 57 -19.92 -1.11 -4.69
CA ASN A 57 -19.48 -1.18 -6.09
C ASN A 57 -19.38 -2.61 -6.64
N LEU A 58 -20.00 -3.61 -6.00
CA LEU A 58 -20.05 -4.95 -6.59
C LEU A 58 -21.07 -4.97 -7.72
N GLU A 59 -20.70 -5.64 -8.80
CA GLU A 59 -21.57 -5.99 -9.92
C GLU A 59 -22.21 -7.36 -9.66
N ASP A 60 -23.45 -7.52 -10.13
CA ASP A 60 -24.11 -8.82 -10.18
C ASP A 60 -23.72 -9.61 -11.45
N LYS A 61 -24.41 -10.71 -11.72
CA LYS A 61 -24.17 -11.53 -12.93
C LYS A 61 -24.63 -10.87 -14.23
N GLU A 62 -25.40 -9.79 -14.15
CA GLU A 62 -25.85 -8.99 -15.28
C GLU A 62 -24.90 -7.81 -15.52
N GLU A 63 -23.74 -7.77 -14.84
CA GLU A 63 -22.76 -6.67 -14.88
C GLU A 63 -23.36 -5.35 -14.38
N MET A 64 -24.34 -5.43 -13.48
CA MET A 64 -25.11 -4.29 -13.00
C MET A 64 -24.79 -4.02 -11.53
N THR A 65 -24.54 -2.74 -11.24
CA THR A 65 -24.32 -2.21 -9.89
C THR A 65 -25.60 -1.67 -9.28
N ALA A 66 -25.64 -1.53 -7.95
CA ALA A 66 -26.78 -0.94 -7.25
C ALA A 66 -27.12 0.50 -7.71
N VAL A 67 -26.14 1.28 -8.18
CA VAL A 67 -26.39 2.62 -8.76
C VAL A 67 -27.20 2.53 -10.05
N GLU A 68 -26.89 1.55 -10.91
CA GLU A 68 -27.59 1.40 -12.18
C GLU A 68 -29.03 0.95 -11.94
N TYR A 69 -29.27 0.01 -11.04
CA TYR A 69 -30.64 -0.31 -10.59
C TYR A 69 -31.38 0.93 -10.08
N ALA A 70 -30.73 1.78 -9.29
CA ALA A 70 -31.35 2.99 -8.78
C ALA A 70 -31.74 3.99 -9.89
N LEU A 71 -30.98 4.02 -11.00
CA LEU A 71 -31.29 4.83 -12.17
C LEU A 71 -32.41 4.22 -13.01
N PHE A 72 -32.43 2.90 -13.19
CA PHE A 72 -33.47 2.21 -13.97
C PHE A 72 -34.82 2.17 -13.26
N SER A 73 -34.85 2.13 -11.94
CA SER A 73 -36.08 2.13 -11.14
C SER A 73 -36.62 3.55 -10.83
N ASP A 74 -36.18 4.57 -11.58
CA ASP A 74 -36.61 5.98 -11.46
C ASP A 74 -36.61 6.50 -10.01
N LEU A 75 -35.60 6.12 -9.22
CA LEU A 75 -35.52 6.57 -7.83
C LEU A 75 -35.29 8.08 -7.75
N ASN A 76 -35.76 8.68 -6.66
CA ASN A 76 -35.56 10.11 -6.42
C ASN A 76 -34.07 10.46 -6.50
N LEU A 77 -33.73 11.58 -7.16
CA LEU A 77 -32.35 12.04 -7.33
C LEU A 77 -31.55 12.12 -6.02
N LYS A 78 -32.20 12.43 -4.88
CA LYS A 78 -31.54 12.42 -3.56
C LYS A 78 -31.08 11.04 -3.14
N ALA A 79 -31.85 9.99 -3.45
CA ALA A 79 -31.51 8.60 -3.18
C ALA A 79 -30.35 8.14 -4.07
N VAL A 80 -30.43 8.41 -5.38
CA VAL A 80 -29.36 8.11 -6.33
C VAL A 80 -28.04 8.77 -5.91
N ARG A 81 -28.07 10.07 -5.55
CA ARG A 81 -26.89 10.78 -5.04
C ARG A 81 -26.33 10.20 -3.75
N CYS A 82 -27.17 9.61 -2.90
CA CYS A 82 -26.73 8.95 -1.67
C CYS A 82 -25.87 7.72 -1.99
N ILE A 83 -26.31 6.90 -2.95
CA ILE A 83 -25.60 5.69 -3.38
C ILE A 83 -24.32 6.07 -4.14
N GLN A 84 -24.40 7.02 -5.08
CA GLN A 84 -23.24 7.53 -5.82
C GLN A 84 -22.12 8.02 -4.89
N LYS A 85 -22.46 8.74 -3.81
CA LYS A 85 -21.49 9.18 -2.81
C LYS A 85 -20.83 8.01 -2.06
N ALA A 86 -21.59 6.95 -1.79
CA ALA A 86 -21.04 5.74 -1.17
C ALA A 86 -20.11 5.00 -2.15
N CYS A 87 -20.49 4.87 -3.42
CA CYS A 87 -19.63 4.34 -4.49
C CYS A 87 -18.32 5.12 -4.62
N GLU A 88 -18.40 6.45 -4.71
CA GLU A 88 -17.24 7.34 -4.80
C GLU A 88 -16.32 7.20 -3.59
N LYS A 89 -16.91 7.10 -2.39
CA LYS A 89 -16.16 6.92 -1.15
C LYS A 89 -15.37 5.61 -1.15
N ASP A 90 -16.01 4.48 -1.46
CA ASP A 90 -15.34 3.18 -1.56
C ASP A 90 -14.22 3.20 -2.62
N TRP A 91 -14.47 3.79 -3.79
CA TRP A 91 -13.43 3.96 -4.82
C TRP A 91 -12.22 4.77 -4.33
N LYS A 92 -12.46 5.87 -3.61
CA LYS A 92 -11.37 6.67 -3.02
C LYS A 92 -10.59 5.87 -1.99
N GLU A 93 -11.28 5.14 -1.13
CA GLU A 93 -10.65 4.30 -0.10
C GLU A 93 -9.78 3.21 -0.74
N ARG A 94 -10.28 2.51 -1.77
CA ARG A 94 -9.50 1.52 -2.53
C ARG A 94 -8.28 2.13 -3.20
N ARG A 95 -8.39 3.35 -3.76
CA ARG A 95 -7.25 4.05 -4.37
C ARG A 95 -6.18 4.43 -3.34
N VAL A 96 -6.58 4.86 -2.16
CA VAL A 96 -5.64 5.17 -1.06
C VAL A 96 -4.94 3.89 -0.59
N GLN A 97 -5.67 2.77 -0.50
CA GLN A 97 -5.09 1.46 -0.15
C GLN A 97 -4.13 0.95 -1.23
N ALA A 98 -4.51 1.02 -2.50
CA ALA A 98 -3.72 0.55 -3.64
C ALA A 98 -2.42 1.36 -3.86
N ARG A 99 -2.39 2.64 -3.43
CA ARG A 99 -1.20 3.51 -3.55
C ARG A 99 -0.18 3.36 -2.41
N GLY A 100 -0.30 2.31 -1.59
CA GLY A 100 0.75 1.97 -0.60
C GLY A 100 0.64 2.70 0.74
N GLY A 101 -0.56 3.17 1.09
CA GLY A 101 -0.82 3.84 2.37
C GLY A 101 -0.63 5.36 2.32
N SER A 102 -1.09 6.02 3.38
CA SER A 102 -0.97 7.48 3.52
C SER A 102 0.50 7.91 3.44
N HIS A 103 0.77 9.06 2.82
CA HIS A 103 2.11 9.65 2.74
C HIS A 103 2.79 9.72 4.12
N ASP A 104 2.01 9.89 5.19
CA ASP A 104 2.52 9.85 6.58
C ASP A 104 3.00 8.47 7.03
N ALA A 105 2.34 7.40 6.58
CA ALA A 105 2.77 6.02 6.86
C ALA A 105 4.08 5.72 6.12
N ILE A 106 4.19 6.16 4.86
CA ILE A 106 5.43 6.04 4.07
C ILE A 106 6.57 6.83 4.75
N ARG A 107 6.30 8.06 5.19
CA ARG A 107 7.28 8.90 5.91
C ARG A 107 7.74 8.26 7.23
N LYS A 108 6.82 7.69 8.01
CA LYS A 108 7.16 6.99 9.26
C LYS A 108 8.01 5.75 9.00
N ASN A 109 7.67 4.95 7.99
CA ASN A 109 8.45 3.78 7.61
C ASN A 109 9.88 4.16 7.19
N LEU A 110 10.02 5.23 6.38
CA LEU A 110 11.33 5.76 5.96
C LEU A 110 12.19 6.20 7.15
N LEU A 111 11.61 6.85 8.15
CA LEU A 111 12.34 7.28 9.35
C LEU A 111 12.83 6.07 10.18
N VAL A 112 11.96 5.08 10.37
CA VAL A 112 12.29 3.85 11.11
C VAL A 112 13.39 3.06 10.39
N GLU A 113 13.30 2.96 9.07
CA GLU A 113 14.29 2.25 8.26
C GLU A 113 15.65 2.97 8.26
N SER A 114 15.66 4.30 8.17
CA SER A 114 16.86 5.12 8.30
C SER A 114 17.55 4.93 9.66
N GLN A 115 16.77 4.91 10.76
CA GLN A 115 17.31 4.64 12.10
C GLN A 115 17.94 3.25 12.19
N ARG A 116 17.26 2.20 11.73
CA ARG A 116 17.79 0.84 11.73
C ARG A 116 19.08 0.71 10.92
N ASN A 117 19.15 1.35 9.76
CA ASN A 117 20.36 1.35 8.96
C ASN A 117 21.52 2.08 9.65
N SER A 118 21.25 3.21 10.31
CA SER A 118 22.26 3.94 11.09
C SER A 118 22.80 3.12 12.25
N GLU A 119 21.91 2.46 13.00
CA GLU A 119 22.29 1.56 14.10
C GLU A 119 23.14 0.39 13.62
N ARG A 120 22.76 -0.23 12.50
CA ARG A 120 23.53 -1.31 11.89
C ARG A 120 24.94 -0.87 11.47
N LEU A 121 25.04 0.28 10.79
CA LEU A 121 26.33 0.84 10.38
C LEU A 121 27.21 1.18 11.59
N ASN A 122 26.64 1.75 12.65
CA ASN A 122 27.37 2.04 13.88
C ASN A 122 27.90 0.76 14.55
N LYS A 123 27.13 -0.32 14.51
CA LYS A 123 27.56 -1.62 15.04
C LYS A 123 28.71 -2.21 14.22
N GLU A 124 28.59 -2.21 12.89
CA GLU A 124 29.66 -2.68 11.99
C GLU A 124 30.95 -1.85 12.18
N LEU A 125 30.82 -0.53 12.38
CA LEU A 125 31.95 0.36 12.65
C LEU A 125 32.65 0.02 13.99
N MET A 126 31.89 -0.27 15.04
CA MET A 126 32.42 -0.71 16.34
C MET A 126 33.18 -2.03 16.23
N GLU A 127 32.63 -3.00 15.50
CA GLU A 127 33.26 -4.32 15.29
C GLU A 127 34.57 -4.20 14.50
N LEU A 128 34.60 -3.39 13.45
CA LEU A 128 35.83 -3.11 12.68
C LEU A 128 36.90 -2.41 13.53
N SER A 129 36.48 -1.46 14.37
CA SER A 129 37.40 -0.75 15.30
C SER A 129 38.03 -1.71 16.30
N GLN A 130 37.25 -2.63 16.87
CA GLN A 130 37.76 -3.66 17.79
C GLN A 130 38.75 -4.59 17.10
N SER A 131 38.41 -5.10 15.91
CA SER A 131 39.30 -5.96 15.13
C SER A 131 40.61 -5.27 14.74
N ALA A 132 40.56 -3.98 14.37
CA ALA A 132 41.75 -3.20 14.09
C ALA A 132 42.65 -3.02 15.34
N MET A 133 42.06 -2.76 16.51
CA MET A 133 42.80 -2.70 17.77
C MET A 133 43.45 -4.04 18.13
N GLU A 134 42.74 -5.15 17.98
CA GLU A 134 43.30 -6.50 18.23
C GLU A 134 44.46 -6.82 17.28
N THR A 135 44.35 -6.43 16.01
CA THR A 135 45.41 -6.59 15.01
C THR A 135 46.65 -5.76 15.39
N SER A 136 46.44 -4.52 15.85
CA SER A 136 47.51 -3.61 16.28
C SER A 136 48.24 -4.14 17.52
N VAL A 137 47.51 -4.66 18.50
CA VAL A 137 48.07 -5.26 19.71
C VAL A 137 48.85 -6.53 19.40
N SER A 138 48.35 -7.34 18.46
CA SER A 138 49.04 -8.55 17.99
C SER A 138 50.36 -8.23 17.28
N LEU A 139 50.40 -7.18 16.46
CA LEU A 139 51.61 -6.67 15.82
C LEU A 139 52.65 -6.15 16.83
N LEU A 140 52.22 -5.49 17.90
CA LEU A 140 53.11 -5.03 18.97
C LEU A 140 53.67 -6.19 19.81
N LYS A 141 52.87 -7.25 20.03
CA LYS A 141 53.31 -8.48 20.72
C LYS A 141 54.25 -9.36 19.90
N ALA A 142 54.19 -9.29 18.57
CA ALA A 142 55.03 -10.09 17.69
C ALA A 142 56.54 -9.73 17.74
N GLY A 143 56.91 -8.65 18.44
CA GLY A 143 58.29 -8.20 18.52
C GLY A 143 58.73 -7.56 17.20
N SER A 144 59.47 -6.47 17.28
CA SER A 144 59.95 -5.73 16.11
C SER A 144 60.57 -6.69 15.09
N PRO A 145 60.05 -6.79 13.86
CA PRO A 145 60.77 -7.54 12.83
C PRO A 145 62.13 -6.86 12.67
N LYS A 146 63.20 -7.63 12.89
CA LYS A 146 64.56 -7.23 12.52
C LYS A 146 64.51 -6.80 11.07
N LEU A 147 64.61 -5.49 10.84
CA LEU A 147 64.79 -4.92 9.51
C LEU A 147 66.01 -5.63 8.90
N PRO A 148 65.87 -6.34 7.78
CA PRO A 148 67.02 -6.84 7.08
C PRO A 148 67.81 -5.62 6.57
N SER A 149 69.04 -5.49 7.06
CA SER A 149 70.06 -4.61 6.50
C SER A 149 70.23 -4.94 5.01
N MET A 150 69.59 -4.13 4.16
CA MET A 150 69.68 -4.23 2.71
C MET A 150 70.47 -3.03 2.20
N VAL A 151 71.79 -3.08 2.39
CA VAL A 151 72.73 -2.32 1.57
C VAL A 151 72.89 -3.11 0.27
N GLY A 152 71.99 -2.85 -0.69
CA GLY A 152 72.05 -3.37 -2.05
C GLY A 152 72.07 -2.20 -3.04
N PRO A 153 72.86 -2.25 -4.13
CA PRO A 153 72.94 -1.14 -5.09
C PRO A 153 71.59 -0.90 -5.78
N LEU A 154 71.24 0.39 -5.95
CA LEU A 154 70.05 0.81 -6.69
C LEU A 154 70.02 0.21 -8.11
N PRO A 155 68.92 -0.44 -8.53
CA PRO A 155 68.76 -0.82 -9.92
C PRO A 155 68.45 0.41 -10.79
N SER A 156 69.21 0.52 -11.88
CA SER A 156 69.06 1.48 -12.96
C SER A 156 67.64 1.46 -13.55
N VAL A 157 66.99 2.63 -13.52
CA VAL A 157 65.71 2.91 -14.16
C VAL A 157 65.87 2.84 -15.67
N ARG A 158 65.19 1.91 -16.34
CA ARG A 158 64.95 1.98 -17.79
C ARG A 158 63.53 2.51 -18.05
N PRO A 159 63.35 3.47 -18.98
CA PRO A 159 62.03 3.92 -19.38
C PRO A 159 61.42 2.89 -20.32
N ARG A 160 60.15 2.53 -20.12
CA ARG A 160 59.41 1.75 -21.12
C ARG A 160 58.04 2.35 -21.43
N SER A 161 58.07 3.12 -22.51
CA SER A 161 57.07 3.35 -23.55
C SER A 161 55.58 3.21 -23.20
N ALA A 162 54.87 4.31 -23.42
CA ALA A 162 53.43 4.36 -23.65
C ALA A 162 52.98 3.31 -24.68
N ARG A 163 51.90 2.59 -24.38
CA ARG A 163 51.10 1.91 -25.40
C ARG A 163 49.61 2.08 -25.15
N THR A 164 49.09 2.93 -26.01
CA THR A 164 47.75 3.18 -26.55
C THR A 164 46.60 2.23 -26.18
N ARG A 165 45.45 2.90 -25.93
CA ARG A 165 44.07 2.41 -25.81
C ARG A 165 43.65 1.44 -26.93
N ARG A 166 42.75 0.52 -26.59
CA ARG A 166 41.62 0.18 -27.46
C ARG A 166 40.39 -0.23 -26.65
N ALA A 167 39.29 0.44 -26.95
CA ALA A 167 37.95 0.15 -26.47
C ALA A 167 37.40 -1.13 -27.14
N ALA A 168 36.58 -1.88 -26.40
CA ALA A 168 35.67 -2.86 -26.96
C ALA A 168 34.26 -2.54 -26.44
N VAL A 169 33.43 -2.10 -27.38
CA VAL A 169 31.98 -2.04 -27.32
C VAL A 169 31.48 -3.47 -27.50
N ALA A 170 30.59 -3.93 -26.62
CA ALA A 170 29.81 -5.14 -26.83
C ALA A 170 28.32 -4.76 -26.73
N ALA A 171 27.61 -5.13 -27.79
CA ALA A 171 26.18 -4.97 -28.01
C ALA A 171 25.36 -5.95 -27.17
#